data_AF-A0A919SXY5-F1
#
_entry.id   AF-A0A919SXY5-F1
#
_cell.length_a   1.000
_cell.length_b   1.000
_cell.length_c   1.000
_cell.angle_alpha   90.00
_cell.angle_beta   90.00
_cell.angle_gamma   90.00
#
_symmetry.space_group_name_H-M   'P 1'
#
loop_
_entity.id
_entity.type
_entity.pdbx_description
1 polymer ?
#
loop_
_entity_poly.entity_id
_entity_poly.type
_entity_poly.pdbx_seq_one_letter_code
_entity_poly.pdbx_strand_id
1 'polypeptide(L)'
;MGKTAKTVGGIAAAVVAICCAAGVLSSIGEIFDQTPYIWPAIGASVVVALGAALAYQKVQAGRAKRELEAWTDWEDVGTDGPWPWAMVLARTSVATPTAAWSGWADGFPVKAGVITWSGMGLRDLTGKFDGTGVFACVRLPRPLPLAAVHLRPDATGKTFDERFQVKGTIGDVQRIVHVDNTVPPWTITGEELFVIVPVAEPVRPRHIQDIARRAAWAAQLAIEEVTTPGGSSAREPGAGNTG
;
A
#
# COMPACT_ATOMS: atom_id res chain seq x y z
N MET A 1 -2.05 14.38 1.82
CA MET A 1 -1.70 14.35 3.26
C MET A 1 -2.82 13.65 4.03
N GLY A 2 -2.59 12.46 4.60
CA GLY A 2 -3.67 11.74 5.29
C GLY A 2 -3.30 10.40 5.95
N LYS A 3 -2.01 10.09 6.16
CA LYS A 3 -1.59 8.80 6.73
C LYS A 3 -0.49 8.86 7.79
N THR A 4 -0.27 10.02 8.39
CA THR A 4 0.38 10.10 9.71
C THR A 4 -0.65 10.10 10.84
N ALA A 5 -1.92 10.43 10.59
CA ALA A 5 -2.91 10.58 11.65
C ALA A 5 -3.26 9.28 12.43
N LYS A 6 -3.06 8.09 11.86
CA LYS A 6 -3.39 6.82 12.57
C LYS A 6 -2.20 6.21 13.32
N THR A 7 -0.98 6.33 12.81
CA THR A 7 0.23 5.89 13.53
C THR A 7 0.72 6.93 14.53
N VAL A 8 0.57 8.23 14.21
CA VAL A 8 0.75 9.32 15.19
C VAL A 8 -0.40 9.34 16.19
N GLY A 9 -1.61 8.85 15.86
CA GLY A 9 -2.66 8.64 16.86
C GLY A 9 -2.29 7.57 17.89
N GLY A 10 -1.69 6.45 17.46
CA GLY A 10 -1.20 5.41 18.37
C GLY A 10 0.05 5.81 19.17
N ILE A 11 1.00 6.51 18.53
CA ILE A 11 2.22 6.99 19.19
C ILE A 11 1.93 8.22 20.04
N ALA A 12 1.04 9.14 19.66
CA ALA A 12 0.63 10.26 20.51
C ALA A 12 -0.28 9.78 21.64
N ALA A 13 -1.13 8.76 21.45
CA ALA A 13 -1.84 8.13 22.57
C ALA A 13 -0.87 7.39 23.51
N ALA A 14 0.16 6.73 22.97
CA ALA A 14 1.22 6.10 23.77
C ALA A 14 2.13 7.14 24.44
N VAL A 15 2.47 8.25 23.79
CA VAL A 15 3.31 9.33 24.32
C VAL A 15 2.53 10.20 25.29
N VAL A 16 1.23 10.43 25.09
CA VAL A 16 0.36 11.05 26.10
C VAL A 16 0.15 10.09 27.27
N ALA A 17 -0.01 8.78 27.04
CA ALA A 17 -0.01 7.80 28.13
C ALA A 17 1.34 7.74 28.86
N ILE A 18 2.48 7.89 28.16
CA ILE A 18 3.83 7.91 28.73
C ILE A 18 4.16 9.25 29.40
N CYS A 19 3.67 10.39 28.90
CA CYS A 19 3.88 11.71 29.48
C CYS A 19 2.93 11.96 30.66
N CYS A 20 1.68 11.46 30.60
CA CYS A 20 0.82 11.34 31.77
C CYS A 20 1.42 10.34 32.77
N ALA A 21 2.00 9.22 32.32
CA ALA A 21 2.74 8.32 33.20
C ALA A 21 4.02 8.95 33.75
N ALA A 22 4.70 9.85 33.04
CA ALA A 22 5.93 10.50 33.49
C ALA A 22 5.66 11.61 34.50
N GLY A 23 4.61 12.42 34.29
CA GLY A 23 4.12 13.38 35.29
C GLY A 23 3.58 12.70 36.54
N VAL A 24 2.98 11.53 36.38
CA VAL A 24 2.59 10.64 37.47
C VAL A 24 3.86 10.03 38.13
N LEU A 25 4.85 9.53 37.37
CA LEU A 25 6.10 8.96 37.91
C LEU A 25 6.94 9.98 38.69
N SER A 26 6.95 11.27 38.32
CA SER A 26 7.65 12.31 39.08
C SER A 26 6.97 12.65 40.41
N SER A 27 5.67 12.40 40.55
CA SER A 27 4.92 12.58 41.80
C SER A 27 4.76 11.30 42.62
N ILE A 28 5.05 10.11 42.06
CA ILE A 28 4.98 8.85 42.81
C ILE A 28 6.30 8.54 43.53
N GLY A 29 7.41 9.25 43.27
CA GLY A 29 8.68 9.08 44.00
C GLY A 29 8.54 9.05 45.54
N GLU A 30 7.60 9.81 46.10
CA GLU A 30 7.29 9.83 47.55
C GLU A 30 6.18 8.84 47.99
N ILE A 31 5.37 8.33 47.06
CA ILE A 31 4.31 7.31 47.32
C ILE A 31 4.87 5.88 47.15
N PHE A 32 6.01 5.72 46.47
CA PHE A 32 6.55 4.42 46.04
C PHE A 32 7.17 3.56 47.15
N ASP A 33 7.51 4.10 48.32
CA ASP A 33 8.11 3.33 49.42
C ASP A 33 7.08 2.58 50.30
N GLN A 34 5.78 2.91 50.21
CA GLN A 34 4.77 2.38 51.15
C GLN A 34 3.86 1.27 50.59
N THR A 35 3.92 0.93 49.30
CA THR A 35 2.98 -0.04 48.70
C THR A 35 3.63 -0.99 47.68
N PRO A 36 4.23 -2.12 48.14
CA PRO A 36 4.87 -3.11 47.25
C PRO A 36 3.90 -3.83 46.29
N TYR A 37 2.58 -3.67 46.47
CA TYR A 37 1.55 -4.34 45.68
C TYR A 37 1.20 -3.67 44.34
N ILE A 38 1.71 -2.46 44.07
CA ILE A 38 1.39 -1.71 42.83
C ILE A 38 2.09 -2.33 41.61
N TRP A 39 3.33 -2.80 41.75
CA TRP A 39 4.07 -3.41 40.64
C TRP A 39 3.42 -4.68 40.07
N PRO A 40 2.96 -5.63 40.91
CA PRO A 40 2.15 -6.76 40.44
C PRO A 40 0.87 -6.33 39.72
N ALA A 41 0.18 -5.30 40.20
CA ALA A 41 -1.07 -4.83 39.59
C ALA A 41 -0.86 -4.19 38.21
N ILE A 42 0.20 -3.37 38.05
CA ILE A 42 0.59 -2.80 36.75
C ILE A 42 1.01 -3.94 35.81
N GLY A 43 1.87 -4.86 36.28
CA GLY A 43 2.30 -6.01 35.50
C GLY A 43 1.13 -6.87 35.01
N ALA A 44 0.20 -7.19 35.90
CA ALA A 44 -1.03 -7.92 35.56
C ALA A 44 -1.88 -7.16 34.53
N SER A 45 -2.02 -5.84 34.67
CA SER A 45 -2.79 -5.02 33.74
C SER A 45 -2.19 -5.02 32.33
N VAL A 46 -0.87 -4.91 32.21
CA VAL A 46 -0.17 -4.97 30.92
C VAL A 46 -0.34 -6.35 30.27
N VAL A 47 -0.21 -7.43 31.05
CA VAL A 47 -0.40 -8.80 30.56
C VAL A 47 -1.84 -9.01 30.07
N VAL A 48 -2.84 -8.54 30.82
CA VAL A 48 -4.26 -8.63 30.43
C VAL A 48 -4.51 -7.83 29.14
N ALA A 49 -3.99 -6.61 29.04
CA ALA A 49 -4.14 -5.78 27.84
C ALA A 49 -3.49 -6.43 26.61
N LEU A 50 -2.29 -6.99 26.75
CA LEU A 50 -1.60 -7.70 25.67
C LEU A 50 -2.37 -8.95 25.25
N GLY A 51 -2.86 -9.74 26.21
CA GLY A 51 -3.68 -10.91 25.96
C GLY A 51 -4.97 -10.57 25.20
N ALA A 52 -5.65 -9.49 25.61
CA ALA A 52 -6.85 -9.00 24.93
C ALA A 52 -6.55 -8.53 23.50
N ALA A 53 -5.44 -7.82 23.28
CA ALA A 53 -5.02 -7.37 21.95
C ALA A 53 -4.72 -8.55 21.00
N LEU A 54 -4.00 -9.58 21.47
CA LEU A 54 -3.71 -10.78 20.69
C LEU A 54 -4.98 -11.58 20.39
N ALA A 55 -5.88 -11.73 21.36
CA ALA A 55 -7.17 -12.38 21.17
C ALA A 55 -8.02 -11.64 20.12
N TYR A 56 -8.06 -10.31 20.20
CA TYR A 56 -8.76 -9.47 19.23
C TYR A 56 -8.20 -9.63 17.81
N GLN A 57 -6.86 -9.60 17.65
CA GLN A 57 -6.21 -9.83 16.35
C GLN A 57 -6.56 -11.20 15.78
N LYS A 58 -6.54 -12.26 16.60
CA LYS A 58 -6.89 -13.62 16.17
C LYS A 58 -8.35 -13.73 15.73
N VAL A 59 -9.27 -13.11 16.46
CA VAL A 59 -10.70 -13.07 16.10
C VAL A 59 -10.91 -12.31 14.78
N GLN A 60 -10.24 -11.16 14.60
CA GLN A 60 -10.34 -10.38 13.36
C GLN A 60 -9.76 -11.14 12.16
N ALA A 61 -8.64 -11.83 12.33
CA ALA A 61 -8.06 -12.68 11.28
C ALA A 61 -8.99 -13.84 10.91
N GLY A 62 -9.61 -14.49 11.90
CA GLY A 62 -10.58 -15.55 11.66
C GLY A 62 -11.84 -15.07 10.92
N ARG A 63 -12.34 -13.87 11.26
CA ARG A 63 -13.48 -13.26 10.55
C ARG A 63 -13.11 -12.91 9.11
N ALA A 64 -11.96 -12.26 8.91
CA ALA A 64 -11.49 -11.89 7.59
C ALA A 64 -11.26 -13.10 6.67
N LYS A 65 -10.72 -14.19 7.22
CA LYS A 65 -10.59 -15.47 6.51
C LYS A 65 -11.95 -16.02 6.07
N ARG A 66 -12.93 -16.09 6.98
CA ARG A 66 -14.29 -16.53 6.65
C ARG A 66 -14.97 -15.64 5.61
N GLU A 67 -14.77 -14.32 5.70
CA GLU A 67 -15.28 -13.37 4.70
C GLU A 67 -14.68 -13.64 3.31
N LEU A 68 -13.40 -13.97 3.21
CA LEU A 68 -12.74 -14.34 1.94
C LEU A 68 -13.21 -15.70 1.42
N GLU A 69 -13.36 -16.70 2.28
CA GLU A 69 -13.86 -18.03 1.91
C GLU A 69 -15.32 -18.00 1.42
N ALA A 70 -16.13 -17.11 1.99
CA ALA A 70 -17.52 -16.90 1.59
C ALA A 70 -17.68 -15.92 0.43
N TRP A 71 -16.59 -15.34 -0.09
CA TRP A 71 -16.66 -14.34 -1.14
C TRP A 71 -16.82 -15.02 -2.51
N THR A 72 -17.95 -14.76 -3.17
CA THR A 72 -18.31 -15.41 -4.44
C THR A 72 -18.53 -14.43 -5.59
N ASP A 73 -18.28 -13.12 -5.40
CA ASP A 73 -18.51 -12.14 -6.46
C ASP A 73 -17.53 -12.32 -7.62
N TRP A 74 -16.35 -12.88 -7.34
CA TRP A 74 -15.23 -13.04 -8.25
C TRP A 74 -14.82 -14.53 -8.29
N GLU A 75 -14.26 -14.97 -9.42
CA GLU A 75 -13.85 -16.36 -9.63
C GLU A 75 -12.46 -16.60 -9.04
N ASP A 76 -12.30 -17.61 -8.17
CA ASP A 76 -10.99 -18.01 -7.66
C ASP A 76 -10.13 -18.60 -8.79
N VAL A 77 -8.94 -18.05 -9.00
CA VAL A 77 -8.00 -18.47 -10.06
C VAL A 77 -6.74 -19.14 -9.52
N GLY A 78 -6.67 -19.37 -8.20
CA GLY A 78 -5.49 -19.92 -7.54
C GLY A 78 -4.27 -18.99 -7.57
N THR A 79 -3.14 -19.49 -7.10
CA THR A 79 -1.88 -18.72 -6.97
C THR A 79 -0.86 -19.02 -8.07
N ASP A 80 -1.12 -20.06 -8.86
CA ASP A 80 -0.23 -20.59 -9.87
C ASP A 80 -0.45 -19.84 -11.18
N GLY A 81 0.29 -18.76 -11.38
CA GLY A 81 0.22 -17.98 -12.61
C GLY A 81 1.50 -17.23 -12.89
N PRO A 82 1.82 -16.96 -14.16
CA PRO A 82 2.81 -15.95 -14.47
C PRO A 82 2.24 -14.61 -14.02
N TRP A 83 2.79 -14.06 -12.94
CA TRP A 83 2.42 -12.74 -12.46
C TRP A 83 3.27 -11.67 -13.14
N PRO A 84 2.71 -10.50 -13.53
CA PRO A 84 3.44 -9.51 -14.33
C PRO A 84 4.71 -9.00 -13.66
N TRP A 85 4.72 -8.93 -12.32
CA TRP A 85 5.89 -8.53 -11.56
C TRP A 85 7.03 -9.57 -11.61
N ALA A 86 6.77 -10.83 -11.95
CA ALA A 86 7.83 -11.85 -12.07
C ALA A 86 8.85 -11.51 -13.16
N MET A 87 8.46 -10.70 -14.15
CA MET A 87 9.35 -10.22 -15.22
C MET A 87 10.13 -8.96 -14.84
N VAL A 88 9.67 -8.22 -13.83
CA VAL A 88 10.19 -6.88 -13.49
C VAL A 88 11.00 -6.87 -12.20
N LEU A 89 10.58 -7.68 -11.21
CA LEU A 89 11.26 -7.74 -9.93
C LEU A 89 12.61 -8.43 -10.06
N ALA A 90 13.59 -7.94 -9.32
CA ALA A 90 14.90 -8.60 -9.22
C ALA A 90 14.71 -10.03 -8.71
N ARG A 91 15.52 -10.97 -9.23
CA ARG A 91 15.47 -12.41 -8.87
C ARG A 91 15.58 -12.70 -7.36
N THR A 92 16.11 -11.75 -6.58
CA THR A 92 16.26 -11.86 -5.13
C THR A 92 15.00 -11.52 -4.34
N SER A 93 13.93 -11.08 -5.02
CA SER A 93 12.71 -10.61 -4.38
C SER A 93 11.64 -11.69 -4.44
N VAL A 94 11.08 -12.04 -3.28
CA VAL A 94 10.03 -13.06 -3.19
C VAL A 94 8.72 -12.33 -3.01
N ALA A 95 7.85 -12.40 -4.01
CA ALA A 95 6.50 -11.84 -3.99
C ALA A 95 5.52 -12.96 -4.38
N THR A 96 4.83 -13.50 -3.37
CA THR A 96 4.04 -14.72 -3.48
C THR A 96 2.57 -14.43 -3.18
N PRO A 97 1.69 -14.54 -4.18
CA PRO A 97 0.25 -14.55 -3.96
C PRO A 97 -0.14 -15.70 -3.06
N THR A 98 -1.00 -15.42 -2.09
CA THR A 98 -1.54 -16.44 -1.17
C THR A 98 -2.99 -16.78 -1.47
N ALA A 99 -3.68 -15.91 -2.21
CA ALA A 99 -4.99 -16.14 -2.81
C ALA A 99 -5.20 -15.14 -3.96
N ALA A 100 -5.92 -15.53 -5.00
CA ALA A 100 -6.23 -14.63 -6.10
C ALA A 100 -7.57 -14.95 -6.74
N TRP A 101 -8.24 -13.91 -7.19
CA TRP A 101 -9.53 -13.98 -7.86
C TRP A 101 -9.48 -13.16 -9.15
N SER A 102 -10.32 -13.53 -10.10
CA SER A 102 -10.56 -12.79 -11.33
C SER A 102 -11.97 -12.23 -11.36
N GLY A 103 -12.09 -11.02 -11.90
CA GLY A 103 -13.36 -10.32 -12.02
C GLY A 103 -13.22 -9.10 -12.90
N TRP A 104 -14.15 -8.17 -12.75
CA TRP A 104 -14.20 -6.94 -13.52
C TRP A 104 -14.23 -5.73 -12.58
N ALA A 105 -13.50 -4.68 -12.96
CA ALA A 105 -13.54 -3.38 -12.29
C ALA A 105 -13.51 -2.27 -13.33
N ASP A 106 -14.49 -1.37 -13.29
CA ASP A 106 -14.62 -0.20 -14.17
C ASP A 106 -14.44 -0.51 -15.66
N GLY A 107 -14.97 -1.66 -16.10
CA GLY A 107 -14.92 -2.14 -17.48
C GLY A 107 -13.66 -2.92 -17.88
N PHE A 108 -12.71 -3.12 -16.95
CA PHE A 108 -11.48 -3.87 -17.21
C PHE A 108 -11.50 -5.27 -16.59
N PRO A 109 -10.93 -6.29 -17.26
CA PRO A 109 -10.62 -7.56 -16.63
C PRO A 109 -9.51 -7.37 -15.59
N VAL A 110 -9.73 -7.85 -14.37
CA VAL A 110 -8.78 -7.71 -13.25
C VAL A 110 -8.54 -9.05 -12.59
N LYS A 111 -7.27 -9.37 -12.30
CA LYS A 111 -6.87 -10.38 -11.32
C LYS A 111 -6.41 -9.67 -10.07
N ALA A 112 -7.01 -9.93 -8.92
CA ALA A 112 -6.64 -9.29 -7.67
C ALA A 112 -6.63 -10.30 -6.53
N GLY A 113 -5.88 -10.02 -5.49
CA GLY A 113 -5.74 -11.00 -4.42
C GLY A 113 -4.88 -10.55 -3.27
N VAL A 114 -4.52 -11.54 -2.45
CA VAL A 114 -3.64 -11.37 -1.30
C VAL A 114 -2.23 -11.74 -1.70
N ILE A 115 -1.27 -10.92 -1.31
CA ILE A 115 0.15 -11.15 -1.59
C ILE A 115 0.97 -10.98 -0.32
N THR A 116 1.95 -11.86 -0.15
CA THR A 116 3.01 -11.74 0.83
C THR A 116 4.32 -11.48 0.10
N TRP A 117 5.20 -10.69 0.71
CA TRP A 117 6.52 -10.47 0.14
C TRP A 117 7.60 -10.34 1.21
N SER A 118 8.82 -10.61 0.76
CA SER A 118 10.02 -10.37 1.52
C SER A 118 11.14 -9.81 0.66
N GLY A 119 11.97 -8.94 1.24
CA GLY A 119 13.16 -8.35 0.63
C GLY A 119 12.92 -7.03 -0.11
N MET A 120 13.95 -6.54 -0.81
CA MET A 120 13.93 -5.16 -1.33
C MET A 120 13.04 -4.92 -2.55
N GLY A 121 12.64 -5.94 -3.32
CA GLY A 121 12.03 -5.73 -4.63
C GLY A 121 10.70 -5.00 -4.65
N LEU A 122 9.93 -5.07 -3.56
CA LEU A 122 8.65 -4.36 -3.46
C LEU A 122 8.73 -3.09 -2.61
N ARG A 123 9.91 -2.68 -2.15
CA ARG A 123 10.06 -1.45 -1.35
C ARG A 123 9.59 -0.23 -2.14
N ASP A 124 9.90 -0.17 -3.41
CA ASP A 124 9.56 0.97 -4.27
C ASP A 124 8.06 0.99 -4.65
N LEU A 125 7.33 -0.12 -4.49
CA LEU A 125 5.87 -0.15 -4.69
C LEU A 125 5.09 0.02 -3.39
N THR A 126 5.60 -0.53 -2.29
CA THR A 126 4.86 -0.65 -1.02
C THR A 126 5.38 0.24 0.10
N GLY A 127 6.59 0.78 -0.03
CA GLY A 127 7.31 1.48 1.03
C GLY A 127 7.84 0.56 2.14
N LYS A 128 7.73 -0.77 1.99
CA LYS A 128 8.13 -1.76 3.00
C LYS A 128 9.01 -2.85 2.40
N PHE A 129 9.98 -3.33 3.19
CA PHE A 129 10.81 -4.48 2.83
C PHE A 129 10.03 -5.79 2.87
N ASP A 130 9.31 -6.04 3.95
CA ASP A 130 8.53 -7.26 4.13
C ASP A 130 7.09 -6.92 4.49
N GLY A 131 6.15 -7.79 4.12
CA GLY A 131 4.77 -7.58 4.51
C GLY A 131 3.73 -8.46 3.83
N THR A 132 2.49 -8.09 4.10
CA THR A 132 1.29 -8.65 3.48
C THR A 132 0.43 -7.50 2.98
N GLY A 133 -0.31 -7.75 1.91
CA GLY A 133 -1.12 -6.73 1.28
C GLY A 133 -2.04 -7.30 0.23
N VAL A 134 -2.53 -6.40 -0.61
CA VAL A 134 -3.35 -6.73 -1.76
C VAL A 134 -2.65 -6.33 -3.04
N PHE A 135 -2.88 -7.10 -4.09
CA PHE A 135 -2.46 -6.75 -5.44
C PHE A 135 -3.67 -6.68 -6.37
N ALA A 136 -3.51 -5.96 -7.47
CA ALA A 136 -4.41 -6.04 -8.61
C ALA A 136 -3.59 -5.93 -9.91
N CYS A 137 -3.91 -6.78 -10.87
CA CYS A 137 -3.39 -6.81 -12.23
C CYS A 137 -4.56 -6.56 -13.17
N VAL A 138 -4.53 -5.43 -13.87
CA VAL A 138 -5.55 -5.00 -14.82
C VAL A 138 -5.06 -5.33 -16.21
N ARG A 139 -5.86 -6.08 -16.99
CA ARG A 139 -5.55 -6.31 -18.40
C ARG A 139 -5.99 -5.11 -19.22
N LEU A 140 -5.05 -4.53 -19.93
CA LEU A 140 -5.24 -3.39 -20.81
C LEU A 140 -5.81 -3.85 -22.16
N PRO A 141 -6.63 -3.03 -22.83
CA PRO A 141 -7.23 -3.37 -24.13
C PRO A 141 -6.20 -3.41 -25.27
N ARG A 142 -5.04 -2.81 -25.07
CA ARG A 142 -3.90 -2.82 -25.99
C ARG A 142 -2.60 -2.69 -25.19
N PRO A 143 -1.47 -3.17 -25.73
CA PRO A 143 -0.18 -2.98 -25.08
C PRO A 143 0.17 -1.49 -24.99
N LEU A 144 0.64 -1.06 -23.83
CA LEU A 144 1.17 0.27 -23.58
C LEU A 144 2.70 0.21 -23.37
N PRO A 145 3.43 1.32 -23.64
CA PRO A 145 4.86 1.39 -23.33
C PRO A 145 5.14 1.12 -21.85
N LEU A 146 6.32 0.55 -21.56
CA LEU A 146 6.78 0.33 -20.19
C LEU A 146 6.81 1.66 -19.43
N ALA A 147 5.92 1.78 -18.45
CA ALA A 147 5.83 2.93 -17.56
C ALA A 147 5.63 2.47 -16.13
N ALA A 148 6.11 3.25 -15.17
CA ALA A 148 5.94 2.95 -13.75
C ALA A 148 5.95 4.22 -12.90
N VAL A 149 5.13 4.22 -11.86
CA VAL A 149 5.16 5.22 -10.80
C VAL A 149 5.43 4.50 -9.50
N HIS A 150 6.62 4.74 -8.93
CA HIS A 150 7.12 4.09 -7.73
C HIS A 150 7.36 5.12 -6.64
N LEU A 151 7.30 4.69 -5.38
CA LEU A 151 7.73 5.48 -4.23
C LEU A 151 9.25 5.68 -4.26
N ARG A 152 9.70 6.87 -3.89
CA ARG A 152 11.11 7.12 -3.61
C ARG A 152 11.51 6.49 -2.26
N PRO A 153 12.75 6.01 -2.12
CA PRO A 153 13.25 5.47 -0.84
C PRO A 153 13.18 6.44 0.34
N ASP A 154 13.26 7.74 0.06
CA ASP A 154 13.30 8.89 0.96
C ASP A 154 12.04 9.77 0.90
N ALA A 155 10.90 9.20 0.46
CA ALA A 155 9.63 9.91 0.25
C ALA A 155 9.13 10.66 1.51
N THR A 156 9.59 11.90 1.68
CA THR A 156 9.33 12.76 2.84
C THR A 156 8.61 14.06 2.47
N GLY A 157 8.44 14.35 1.18
CA GLY A 157 7.79 15.55 0.69
C GLY A 157 6.26 15.46 0.54
N LYS A 158 5.67 16.55 0.06
CA LYS A 158 4.21 16.68 -0.17
C LYS A 158 3.87 16.67 -1.65
N THR A 159 4.82 17.03 -2.51
CA THR A 159 4.62 17.08 -3.96
C THR A 159 4.81 15.70 -4.58
N PHE A 160 4.43 15.56 -5.85
CA PHE A 160 4.61 14.31 -6.59
C PHE A 160 6.10 13.97 -6.74
N ASP A 161 6.92 14.92 -7.18
CA ASP A 161 8.34 14.72 -7.49
C ASP A 161 9.19 14.36 -6.26
N GLU A 162 8.79 14.81 -5.07
CA GLU A 162 9.46 14.47 -3.82
C GLU A 162 9.10 13.06 -3.31
N ARG A 163 7.96 12.52 -3.73
CA ARG A 163 7.42 11.26 -3.19
C ARG A 163 7.57 10.09 -4.14
N PHE A 164 7.56 10.36 -5.44
CA PHE A 164 7.51 9.35 -6.47
C PHE A 164 8.68 9.49 -7.46
N GLN A 165 9.10 8.36 -8.00
CA GLN A 165 9.99 8.25 -9.14
C GLN A 165 9.18 7.66 -10.30
N VAL A 166 9.45 8.16 -11.50
CA VAL A 166 8.71 7.77 -12.70
C VAL A 166 9.67 7.12 -13.68
N LYS A 167 9.23 6.01 -14.27
CA LYS A 167 9.81 5.44 -15.47
C LYS A 167 8.82 5.65 -16.61
N GLY A 168 9.25 6.26 -17.70
CA GLY A 168 8.37 6.62 -18.82
C GLY A 168 7.72 8.00 -18.66
N THR A 169 6.65 8.25 -19.42
CA THR A 169 5.89 9.51 -19.41
C THR A 169 4.60 9.34 -18.62
N ILE A 170 4.28 10.34 -17.79
CA ILE A 170 3.02 10.45 -17.05
C ILE A 170 2.54 11.90 -17.08
N GLY A 171 1.24 12.07 -16.94
CA GLY A 171 0.57 13.34 -17.16
C GLY A 171 0.14 13.98 -15.85
N ASP A 172 -0.24 15.24 -15.94
CA ASP A 172 -0.52 16.06 -14.75
C ASP A 172 -1.68 15.52 -13.91
N VAL A 173 -2.74 15.02 -14.55
CA VAL A 173 -3.87 14.40 -13.84
C VAL A 173 -3.40 13.19 -13.03
N GLN A 174 -2.57 12.33 -13.62
CA GLN A 174 -2.00 11.19 -12.90
C GLN A 174 -1.14 11.66 -11.73
N ARG A 175 -0.30 12.67 -11.92
CA ARG A 175 0.56 13.22 -10.85
C ARG A 175 -0.28 13.71 -9.67
N ILE A 176 -1.38 14.41 -9.92
CA ILE A 176 -2.29 14.93 -8.88
C ILE A 176 -2.92 13.77 -8.08
N VAL A 177 -3.50 12.76 -8.75
CA VAL A 177 -4.20 11.67 -8.04
C VAL A 177 -3.29 10.75 -7.23
N HIS A 178 -1.98 10.70 -7.53
CA HIS A 178 -1.00 9.99 -6.70
C HIS A 178 -0.67 10.74 -5.41
N VAL A 179 -0.59 12.07 -5.46
CA VAL A 179 -0.31 12.90 -4.27
C VAL A 179 -1.40 12.70 -3.21
N ASP A 180 -2.66 12.61 -3.64
CA ASP A 180 -3.80 12.37 -2.75
C ASP A 180 -3.96 10.90 -2.35
N ASN A 181 -3.07 10.02 -2.83
CA ASN A 181 -3.10 8.58 -2.58
C ASN A 181 -4.38 7.92 -3.11
N THR A 182 -5.06 8.53 -4.08
CA THR A 182 -6.26 7.95 -4.70
C THR A 182 -5.85 6.86 -5.69
N VAL A 183 -4.73 7.05 -6.39
CA VAL A 183 -4.08 6.00 -7.18
C VAL A 183 -2.81 5.51 -6.46
N PRO A 184 -2.64 4.19 -6.25
CA PRO A 184 -1.42 3.63 -5.65
C PRO A 184 -0.26 3.61 -6.67
N PRO A 185 0.99 3.41 -6.22
CA PRO A 185 2.10 3.06 -7.11
C PRO A 185 1.74 1.90 -8.04
N TRP A 186 2.08 2.02 -9.32
CA TRP A 186 1.73 1.06 -10.36
C TRP A 186 2.89 0.84 -11.34
N THR A 187 2.82 -0.25 -12.10
CA THR A 187 3.74 -0.58 -13.19
C THR A 187 2.97 -1.17 -14.36
N ILE A 188 3.27 -0.71 -15.57
CA ILE A 188 2.74 -1.23 -16.84
C ILE A 188 3.79 -2.14 -17.48
N THR A 189 3.40 -3.36 -17.84
CA THR A 189 4.21 -4.34 -18.54
C THR A 189 3.47 -4.83 -19.79
N GLY A 190 3.56 -4.05 -20.88
CA GLY A 190 2.86 -4.38 -22.12
C GLY A 190 1.34 -4.30 -21.94
N GLU A 191 0.67 -5.45 -21.88
CA GLU A 191 -0.79 -5.55 -21.78
C GLU A 191 -1.33 -5.56 -20.35
N GLU A 192 -0.48 -5.46 -19.33
CA GLU A 192 -0.92 -5.51 -17.93
C GLU A 192 -0.43 -4.29 -17.15
N LEU A 193 -1.31 -3.71 -16.35
CA LEU A 193 -0.96 -2.77 -15.29
C LEU A 193 -1.11 -3.48 -13.95
N PHE A 194 -0.11 -3.45 -13.09
CA PHE A 194 -0.23 -4.00 -11.75
C PHE A 194 0.07 -3.00 -10.65
N VAL A 195 -0.58 -3.20 -9.51
CA VAL A 195 -0.42 -2.46 -8.26
C VAL A 195 -0.25 -3.42 -7.11
N ILE A 196 0.54 -3.05 -6.11
CA ILE A 196 0.68 -3.79 -4.85
C ILE A 196 0.63 -2.79 -3.70
N VAL A 197 -0.26 -3.00 -2.74
CA VAL A 197 -0.47 -2.08 -1.63
C VAL A 197 -0.41 -2.84 -0.30
N PRO A 198 0.38 -2.36 0.68
CA PRO A 198 0.42 -2.98 2.00
C PRO A 198 -0.86 -2.73 2.77
N VAL A 199 -1.30 -3.77 3.50
CA VAL A 199 -2.47 -3.70 4.38
C VAL A 199 -2.01 -4.02 5.80
N ALA A 200 -2.33 -3.15 6.76
CA ALA A 200 -1.91 -3.31 8.15
C ALA A 200 -2.87 -4.19 8.98
N GLU A 201 -4.07 -4.41 8.47
CA GLU A 201 -5.11 -5.24 9.08
C GLU A 201 -5.32 -6.53 8.27
N PRO A 202 -6.01 -7.54 8.83
CA PRO A 202 -6.37 -8.73 8.07
C PRO A 202 -7.10 -8.36 6.76
N VAL A 203 -6.64 -8.93 5.65
CA VAL A 203 -7.18 -8.64 4.31
C VAL A 203 -8.61 -9.18 4.21
N ARG A 204 -9.49 -8.40 3.57
CA ARG A 204 -10.92 -8.67 3.41
C ARG A 204 -11.32 -8.41 1.95
N PRO A 205 -12.45 -8.95 1.47
CA PRO A 205 -12.93 -8.71 0.10
C PRO A 205 -12.97 -7.22 -0.31
N ARG A 206 -13.40 -6.35 0.62
CA ARG A 206 -13.42 -4.89 0.39
C ARG A 206 -12.06 -4.29 0.01
N HIS A 207 -10.95 -4.84 0.53
CA HIS A 207 -9.60 -4.35 0.21
C HIS A 207 -9.21 -4.74 -1.21
N ILE A 208 -9.60 -5.94 -1.64
CA ILE A 208 -9.37 -6.48 -2.98
C ILE A 208 -10.19 -5.67 -4.01
N GLN A 209 -11.48 -5.43 -3.71
CA GLN A 209 -12.35 -4.62 -4.55
C GLN A 209 -11.91 -3.14 -4.62
N ASP A 210 -11.44 -2.56 -3.50
CA ASP A 210 -10.89 -1.20 -3.48
C ASP A 210 -9.63 -1.09 -4.36
N ILE A 211 -8.67 -2.01 -4.19
CA ILE A 211 -7.44 -1.96 -4.97
C ILE A 211 -7.70 -2.20 -6.45
N ALA A 212 -8.63 -3.09 -6.79
CA ALA A 212 -9.02 -3.36 -8.18
C ALA A 212 -9.59 -2.13 -8.88
N ARG A 213 -10.53 -1.42 -8.25
CA ARG A 213 -11.10 -0.17 -8.79
C ARG A 213 -10.05 0.92 -8.94
N ARG A 214 -9.19 1.09 -7.92
CA ARG A 214 -8.10 2.09 -7.98
C ARG A 214 -7.07 1.76 -9.06
N ALA A 215 -6.80 0.48 -9.31
CA ALA A 215 -5.94 0.02 -10.40
C ALA A 215 -6.61 0.22 -11.77
N ALA A 216 -7.90 -0.09 -11.90
CA ALA A 216 -8.66 0.12 -13.13
C ALA A 216 -8.72 1.61 -13.50
N TRP A 217 -8.92 2.49 -12.51
CA TRP A 217 -8.82 3.93 -12.74
C TRP A 217 -7.42 4.37 -13.17
N ALA A 218 -6.35 3.83 -12.56
CA ALA A 218 -4.98 4.08 -13.02
C ALA A 218 -4.78 3.67 -14.49
N ALA A 219 -5.35 2.53 -14.89
CA ALA A 219 -5.32 2.05 -16.27
C ALA A 219 -6.07 2.97 -17.23
N GLN A 220 -7.25 3.47 -16.85
CA GLN A 220 -8.01 4.46 -17.64
C GLN A 220 -7.16 5.71 -17.90
N LEU A 221 -6.58 6.29 -16.84
CA LEU A 221 -5.73 7.47 -16.96
C LEU A 221 -4.50 7.23 -17.84
N ALA A 222 -3.90 6.04 -17.78
CA ALA A 222 -2.77 5.68 -18.63
C ALA A 222 -3.13 5.57 -20.12
N ILE A 223 -4.34 5.07 -20.42
CA ILE A 223 -4.83 4.95 -21.79
C ILE A 223 -5.18 6.32 -22.38
N GLU A 224 -5.84 7.18 -21.62
CA GLU A 224 -6.22 8.54 -22.02
C GLU A 224 -4.99 9.38 -22.40
N GLU A 225 -3.91 9.22 -21.64
CA GLU A 225 -2.68 9.96 -21.89
C GLU A 225 -1.98 9.55 -23.19
N VAL A 226 -1.95 8.26 -23.50
CA VAL A 226 -1.39 7.76 -24.76
C VAL A 226 -2.27 8.12 -25.97
N THR A 227 -3.56 8.36 -25.76
CA THR A 227 -4.49 8.71 -26.85
C THR A 227 -4.59 10.21 -27.12
N THR A 228 -4.19 11.08 -26.18
CA THR A 228 -4.25 12.54 -26.34
C THR A 228 -3.06 13.05 -27.16
N PRO A 229 -3.22 13.37 -28.45
CA PRO A 229 -2.12 13.82 -29.30
C PRO A 229 -1.91 15.32 -29.02
N GLY A 230 -0.93 15.66 -28.18
CA GLY A 230 -0.58 17.08 -27.92
C GLY A 230 0.06 17.41 -26.59
N GLY A 231 0.15 16.46 -25.64
CA GLY A 231 0.80 16.69 -24.33
C GLY A 231 2.33 16.63 -24.35
N SER A 232 2.93 16.21 -25.47
CA SER A 232 4.37 16.39 -25.69
C SER A 232 4.59 17.82 -26.12
N SER A 233 4.81 18.68 -25.13
CA SER A 233 5.55 19.93 -25.30
C SER A 233 6.87 19.59 -25.99
N ALA A 234 6.84 19.65 -27.33
CA ALA A 234 7.99 19.86 -28.16
C ALA A 234 8.59 21.20 -27.73
N ARG A 235 9.43 21.17 -26.71
CA ARG A 235 10.48 22.16 -26.53
C ARG A 235 11.50 21.83 -27.60
N GLU A 236 11.21 22.25 -28.83
CA GLU A 236 12.21 22.40 -29.87
C GLU A 236 13.37 23.19 -29.23
N PRO A 237 14.58 22.63 -29.13
CA PRO A 237 15.74 23.44 -28.83
C PRO A 237 15.90 24.37 -30.03
N GLY A 238 15.47 25.63 -29.84
CA GLY A 238 15.62 26.66 -30.85
C GLY A 238 17.03 26.62 -31.39
N ALA A 239 17.14 26.33 -32.69
CA ALA A 239 18.37 26.49 -33.43
C ALA A 239 18.74 27.98 -33.33
N GLY A 240 19.61 28.29 -32.36
CA GLY A 240 20.25 29.56 -32.20
C GLY A 240 21.09 29.83 -33.43
N ASN A 241 20.49 30.57 -34.36
CA ASN A 241 21.13 31.26 -35.45
C ASN A 241 22.15 32.26 -34.88
N THR A 242 23.43 32.04 -35.13
CA THR A 242 24.45 33.09 -35.07
C THR A 242 25.27 33.00 -36.35
N GLY A 243 25.06 34.00 -37.21
CA GLY A 243 26.01 34.36 -38.26
C GLY A 243 27.20 35.13 -37.72
#